data_AF-A0A8J7D6J5-F1
#
_entry.id   AF-A0A8J7D6J5-F1
#
_cell.length_a   1.000
_cell.length_b   1.000
_cell.length_c   1.000
_cell.angle_alpha   90.00
_cell.angle_beta   90.00
_cell.angle_gamma   90.00
#
_symmetry.space_group_name_H-M   'P 1'
#
loop_
_entity.id
_entity.type
_entity.pdbx_description
1 polymer ?
#
loop_
_entity_poly.entity_id
_entity_poly.type
_entity_poly.pdbx_seq_one_letter_code
_entity_poly.pdbx_strand_id
1 'polypeptide(L)'
;MAALAQAARLGIGPFENSVLAELRPDRTEADVEVIIRAAYRQVLGNTYLLEGERLVSAESLLHQGLISVRGFVRAIAESELYREKFFHSNSQIRFIELNYKHLLGRAPNDESEITYHVEIYNSQGYEAEISSYIDSPEYQESFGENIVPYYRGFKSQVGQKNVGYSRMFQLYRGYASSDRAPGQKQGRLTWEVAKNLASPIYPVSTGALTGTSTGNRGETYRIRLLQAASPNSAVVRRGTAEILVPYEQLSSKLQQLNRKGSKVISITPV
;
A
#
# COMPACT_ATOMS: atom_id res chain seq x y z
N MET A 1 10.99 8.97 -20.66
CA MET A 1 9.67 9.61 -20.81
C MET A 1 8.50 8.62 -20.58
N ALA A 2 8.49 7.42 -21.16
CA ALA A 2 7.37 6.46 -20.99
C ALA A 2 7.19 5.90 -19.56
N ALA A 3 8.28 5.65 -18.82
CA ALA A 3 8.22 5.14 -17.44
C ALA A 3 7.52 6.11 -16.48
N LEU A 4 7.87 7.41 -16.55
CA LEU A 4 7.31 8.47 -15.70
C LEU A 4 5.79 8.63 -15.87
N ALA A 5 5.28 8.50 -17.10
CA ALA A 5 3.84 8.61 -17.37
C ALA A 5 3.04 7.42 -16.78
N GLN A 6 3.61 6.22 -16.76
CA GLN A 6 2.96 5.05 -16.15
C GLN A 6 3.07 5.06 -14.62
N ALA A 7 4.20 5.53 -14.07
CA ALA A 7 4.40 5.71 -12.63
C ALA A 7 3.39 6.71 -12.02
N ALA A 8 3.09 7.80 -12.73
CA ALA A 8 2.05 8.75 -12.32
C ALA A 8 0.65 8.10 -12.29
N ARG A 9 0.31 7.26 -13.28
CA ARG A 9 -0.98 6.53 -13.34
C ARG A 9 -1.15 5.53 -12.20
N LEU A 10 -0.06 4.89 -11.78
CA LEU A 10 -0.04 3.94 -10.67
C LEU A 10 0.13 4.64 -9.30
N GLY A 11 0.26 5.97 -9.27
CA GLY A 11 0.38 6.76 -8.06
C GLY A 11 1.72 6.66 -7.34
N ILE A 12 2.76 6.14 -7.99
CA ILE A 12 4.12 5.94 -7.44
C ILE A 12 5.11 7.04 -7.84
N GLY A 13 4.70 7.98 -8.70
CA GLY A 13 5.56 9.07 -9.19
C GLY A 13 6.34 9.84 -8.11
N PRO A 14 5.76 10.18 -6.94
CA PRO A 14 6.51 10.86 -5.88
C PRO A 14 7.70 10.05 -5.33
N PHE A 15 7.59 8.72 -5.29
CA PHE A 15 8.62 7.84 -4.75
C PHE A 15 9.73 7.54 -5.76
N GLU A 16 9.39 7.49 -7.06
CA GLU A 16 10.39 7.31 -8.10
C GLU A 16 11.28 8.55 -8.26
N ASN A 17 10.74 9.74 -7.99
CA ASN A 17 11.44 11.02 -8.15
C ASN A 17 12.09 11.54 -6.85
N SER A 18 11.77 10.97 -5.68
CA SER A 18 12.34 11.40 -4.41
C SER A 18 13.75 10.86 -4.22
N VAL A 19 14.66 11.72 -3.79
CA VAL A 19 15.98 11.31 -3.30
C VAL A 19 15.80 10.45 -2.04
N LEU A 20 16.59 9.39 -1.92
CA LEU A 20 16.59 8.53 -0.73
C LEU A 20 16.96 9.35 0.51
N ALA A 21 16.18 9.20 1.58
CA ALA A 21 16.47 9.84 2.86
C ALA A 21 17.57 9.05 3.58
N GLU A 22 18.81 9.43 3.33
CA GLU A 22 20.02 8.85 3.94
C GLU A 22 20.64 9.84 4.92
N LEU A 23 20.97 9.35 6.13
CA LEU A 23 21.75 10.11 7.10
C LEU A 23 23.25 10.00 6.77
N ARG A 24 23.80 11.07 6.23
CA ARG A 24 25.24 11.17 5.95
C ARG A 24 26.04 11.59 7.19
N PRO A 25 27.35 11.28 7.27
CA PRO A 25 28.18 11.70 8.40
C PRO A 25 28.30 13.23 8.55
N ASP A 26 28.24 13.98 7.45
CA ASP A 26 28.21 15.45 7.37
C ASP A 26 26.80 16.02 7.59
N ARG A 27 26.08 15.47 8.57
CA ARG A 27 24.68 15.84 8.86
C ARG A 27 24.52 17.23 9.47
N THR A 28 23.52 17.98 9.00
CA THR A 28 22.99 19.15 9.70
C THR A 28 21.78 18.78 10.55
N GLU A 29 21.40 19.64 11.51
CA GLU A 29 20.20 19.41 12.33
C GLU A 29 18.91 19.37 11.48
N ALA A 30 18.88 20.16 10.40
CA ALA A 30 17.77 20.16 9.44
C ALA A 30 17.64 18.83 8.70
N ASP A 31 18.77 18.20 8.33
CA ASP A 31 18.76 16.90 7.65
C ASP A 31 18.21 15.80 8.57
N VAL A 32 18.58 15.84 9.86
CA VAL A 32 18.03 14.90 10.86
C VAL A 32 16.52 15.07 10.98
N GLU A 33 16.01 16.30 10.99
CA GLU A 33 14.57 16.54 11.05
C GLU A 33 13.82 16.02 9.81
N VAL A 34 14.40 16.17 8.61
CA VAL A 34 13.85 15.58 7.38
C VAL A 34 13.78 14.06 7.48
N ILE A 35 14.80 13.43 8.05
CA ILE A 35 14.87 11.98 8.26
C ILE A 35 13.83 11.53 9.29
N ILE A 36 13.67 12.26 10.40
CA ILE A 36 12.64 11.98 11.41
C ILE A 36 11.25 11.97 10.76
N ARG A 37 10.94 13.02 9.99
CA ARG A 37 9.65 13.14 9.29
C ARG A 37 9.46 12.03 8.26
N ALA A 38 10.51 11.69 7.51
CA ALA A 38 10.47 10.60 6.53
C ALA A 38 10.24 9.24 7.19
N ALA A 39 10.93 8.95 8.30
CA ALA A 39 10.80 7.71 9.06
C ALA A 39 9.39 7.56 9.65
N TYR A 40 8.84 8.60 10.29
CA TYR A 40 7.46 8.56 10.76
C TYR A 40 6.48 8.33 9.63
N ARG A 41 6.66 9.01 8.49
CA ARG A 41 5.77 8.87 7.35
C ARG A 41 5.79 7.46 6.78
N GLN A 42 6.97 6.86 6.67
CA GLN A 42 7.13 5.50 6.14
C GLN A 42 6.55 4.46 7.09
N VAL A 43 7.01 4.46 8.35
CA VAL A 43 6.66 3.44 9.35
C VAL A 43 5.19 3.55 9.72
N LEU A 44 4.63 4.76 9.83
CA LEU A 44 3.21 4.97 10.14
C LEU A 44 2.30 4.96 8.90
N GLY A 45 2.80 4.55 7.73
CA GLY A 45 1.96 4.39 6.54
C GLY A 45 1.23 5.66 6.12
N ASN A 46 1.91 6.81 6.19
CA ASN A 46 1.37 8.13 5.89
C ASN A 46 0.12 8.50 6.75
N THR A 47 0.05 7.99 7.98
CA THR A 47 -0.96 8.40 8.96
C THR A 47 -0.59 9.75 9.56
N TYR A 48 -1.59 10.57 9.87
CA TYR A 48 -1.40 11.81 10.62
C TYR A 48 -0.82 11.53 12.02
N LEU A 49 0.20 12.29 12.37
CA LEU A 49 0.85 12.28 13.67
C LEU A 49 0.57 13.61 14.37
N LEU A 50 0.00 13.54 15.58
CA LEU A 50 -0.23 14.71 16.42
C LEU A 50 1.06 15.07 17.17
N GLU A 51 1.21 16.32 17.60
CA GLU A 51 2.41 16.77 18.33
C GLU A 51 2.63 15.99 19.64
N GLY A 52 1.56 15.71 20.40
CA GLY A 52 1.62 14.93 21.64
C GLY A 52 1.86 13.43 21.45
N GLU A 53 1.79 12.94 20.22
CA GLU A 53 2.05 11.53 19.86
C GLU A 53 3.52 11.29 19.45
N ARG A 54 4.33 12.36 19.31
CA ARG A 54 5.73 12.27 18.87
C ARG A 54 6.61 11.62 19.94
N LEU A 55 7.57 10.81 19.50
CA LEU A 55 8.51 10.09 20.38
C LEU A 55 9.74 10.96 20.64
N VAL A 56 9.58 12.03 21.43
CA VAL A 56 10.61 13.05 21.70
C VAL A 56 11.92 12.43 22.20
N SER A 57 11.84 11.39 23.04
CA SER A 57 13.02 10.69 23.56
C SER A 57 13.82 10.02 22.43
N ALA A 58 13.16 9.32 21.51
CA ALA A 58 13.81 8.65 20.39
C ALA A 58 14.36 9.66 19.37
N GLU A 59 13.63 10.76 19.12
CA GLU A 59 14.11 11.86 18.28
C GLU A 59 15.40 12.48 18.83
N SER A 60 15.46 12.70 20.15
CA SER A 60 16.64 13.26 20.83
C SER A 60 17.86 12.34 20.73
N LEU A 61 17.67 11.03 20.87
CA LEU A 61 18.73 10.03 20.70
C LEU A 61 19.29 10.04 19.27
N LEU A 62 18.44 10.22 18.26
CA LEU A 62 18.86 10.31 16.86
C LEU A 62 19.63 11.61 16.58
N HIS A 63 19.17 12.74 17.12
CA HIS A 63 19.88 14.02 17.04
C HIS A 63 21.29 13.92 17.62
N GLN A 64 21.45 13.29 18.77
CA GLN A 64 22.76 13.07 19.40
C GLN A 64 23.60 12.03 18.65
N GLY A 65 22.99 11.19 17.78
CA GLY A 65 23.68 10.11 17.08
C GLY A 65 23.98 8.90 17.95
N LEU A 66 23.27 8.73 19.07
CA LEU A 66 23.39 7.56 19.93
C LEU A 66 22.70 6.33 19.30
N ILE A 67 21.69 6.57 18.46
CA ILE A 67 21.00 5.54 17.67
C ILE A 67 21.18 5.81 16.18
N SER A 68 21.26 4.74 15.39
CA SER A 68 21.22 4.82 13.93
C SER A 68 19.79 5.04 13.43
N VAL A 69 19.61 5.31 12.12
CA VAL A 69 18.27 5.41 11.52
C VAL A 69 17.52 4.09 11.68
N ARG A 70 18.21 2.95 11.56
CA ARG A 70 17.64 1.63 11.86
C ARG A 70 17.17 1.53 13.32
N GLY A 71 17.98 1.98 14.27
CA GLY A 71 17.61 2.03 15.69
C GLY A 71 16.40 2.92 15.95
N PHE A 72 16.29 4.04 15.24
CA PHE A 72 15.12 4.92 15.31
C PHE A 72 13.86 4.30 14.72
N VAL A 73 13.96 3.63 13.56
CA VAL A 73 12.85 2.87 12.96
C VAL A 73 12.36 1.78 13.89
N ARG A 74 13.28 1.06 14.56
CA ARG A 74 12.95 0.08 15.60
C ARG A 74 12.17 0.70 16.75
N ALA A 75 12.67 1.82 17.30
CA ALA A 75 12.00 2.52 18.38
C ALA A 75 10.59 3.00 18.00
N ILE A 76 10.35 3.40 16.74
CA ILE A 76 9.00 3.73 16.27
C ILE A 76 8.12 2.47 16.21
N ALA A 77 8.64 1.38 15.63
CA ALA A 77 7.87 0.14 15.45
C ALA A 77 7.54 -0.56 16.77
N GLU A 78 8.40 -0.45 17.79
CA GLU A 78 8.17 -0.99 19.14
C GLU A 78 7.29 -0.09 20.01
N SER A 79 7.06 1.17 19.61
CA SER A 79 6.30 2.12 20.40
C SER A 79 4.83 1.73 20.57
N GLU A 80 4.25 2.15 21.69
CA GLU A 80 2.81 1.96 21.95
C GLU A 80 1.95 2.60 20.87
N LEU A 81 2.41 3.72 20.29
CA LEU A 81 1.74 4.38 19.17
C LEU A 81 1.56 3.45 17.97
N TYR A 82 2.61 2.70 17.60
CA TYR A 82 2.54 1.78 16.48
C TYR A 82 1.64 0.57 16.82
N ARG A 83 1.69 0.09 18.07
CA ARG A 83 0.83 -0.98 18.58
C ARG A 83 -0.64 -0.62 18.53
N GLU A 84 -1.03 0.54 19.04
CA GLU A 84 -2.42 1.01 18.99
C GLU A 84 -2.92 1.18 17.55
N LYS A 85 -2.09 1.78 16.68
CA LYS A 85 -2.49 2.09 15.31
C LYS A 85 -2.57 0.85 14.42
N PHE A 86 -1.70 -0.15 14.58
CA PHE A 86 -1.59 -1.26 13.64
C PHE A 86 -1.75 -2.65 14.24
N PHE A 87 -1.38 -2.87 15.49
CA PHE A 87 -1.46 -4.18 16.13
C PHE A 87 -2.86 -4.43 16.71
N HIS A 88 -3.31 -3.59 17.66
CA HIS A 88 -4.56 -3.82 18.39
C HIS A 88 -5.83 -3.75 17.52
N SER A 89 -5.79 -2.97 16.43
CA SER A 89 -6.97 -2.70 15.62
C SER A 89 -7.15 -3.63 14.41
N ASN A 90 -6.14 -4.44 14.07
CA ASN A 90 -6.11 -5.26 12.86
C ASN A 90 -5.99 -6.76 13.18
N SER A 91 -6.27 -7.61 12.19
CA SER A 91 -5.95 -9.04 12.30
C SER A 91 -4.45 -9.28 12.19
N GLN A 92 -3.96 -10.40 12.74
CA GLN A 92 -2.54 -10.76 12.71
C GLN A 92 -1.96 -10.76 11.28
N ILE A 93 -2.71 -11.30 10.31
CA ILE A 93 -2.29 -11.32 8.90
C ILE A 93 -2.17 -9.90 8.35
N ARG A 94 -3.12 -9.02 8.67
CA ARG A 94 -3.07 -7.62 8.23
C ARG A 94 -1.90 -6.88 8.87
N PHE A 95 -1.61 -7.15 10.13
CA PHE A 95 -0.47 -6.58 10.84
C PHE A 95 0.86 -6.99 10.17
N ILE A 96 1.05 -8.28 9.86
CA ILE A 96 2.23 -8.78 9.15
C ILE A 96 2.35 -8.16 7.75
N GLU A 97 1.25 -8.10 6.98
CA GLU A 97 1.24 -7.41 5.67
C GLU A 97 1.70 -5.95 5.77
N LEU A 98 1.29 -5.26 6.84
CA LEU A 98 1.68 -3.88 7.10
C LEU A 98 3.14 -3.78 7.53
N ASN A 99 3.65 -4.70 8.37
CA ASN A 99 5.07 -4.73 8.74
C ASN A 99 5.97 -4.91 7.52
N TYR A 100 5.63 -5.83 6.60
CA TYR A 100 6.33 -5.97 5.32
C TYR A 100 6.33 -4.68 4.51
N LYS A 101 5.21 -3.95 4.50
CA LYS A 101 5.09 -2.66 3.81
C LYS A 101 5.92 -1.56 4.48
N HIS A 102 5.84 -1.45 5.81
CA HIS A 102 6.42 -0.36 6.60
C HIS A 102 7.93 -0.51 6.75
N LEU A 103 8.39 -1.71 7.12
CA LEU A 103 9.78 -1.98 7.48
C LEU A 103 10.61 -2.48 6.28
N LEU A 104 10.06 -3.37 5.45
CA LEU A 104 10.78 -3.94 4.30
C LEU A 104 10.43 -3.28 2.96
N GLY A 105 9.40 -2.45 2.91
CA GLY A 105 9.01 -1.72 1.71
C GLY A 105 8.49 -2.61 0.56
N ARG A 106 8.02 -3.83 0.85
CA ARG A 106 7.50 -4.78 -0.14
C ARG A 106 6.24 -5.49 0.36
N ALA A 107 5.62 -6.30 -0.50
CA ALA A 107 4.55 -7.20 -0.12
C ALA A 107 5.13 -8.59 0.25
N PRO A 108 4.42 -9.39 1.08
CA PRO A 108 4.77 -10.78 1.31
C PRO A 108 4.62 -11.60 0.02
N ASN A 109 5.64 -12.42 -0.25
CA ASN A 109 5.76 -13.24 -1.45
C ASN A 109 5.05 -14.59 -1.29
N ASP A 110 5.11 -15.18 -0.10
CA ASP A 110 4.61 -16.53 0.17
C ASP A 110 3.89 -16.62 1.50
N GLU A 111 3.06 -17.64 1.66
CA GLU A 111 2.38 -17.91 2.93
C GLU A 111 3.38 -18.31 4.03
N SER A 112 4.49 -18.95 3.66
CA SER A 112 5.56 -19.31 4.60
C SER A 112 6.15 -18.11 5.33
N GLU A 113 6.24 -16.95 4.67
CA GLU A 113 6.69 -15.69 5.28
C GLU A 113 5.71 -15.25 6.39
N ILE A 114 4.40 -15.34 6.11
CA ILE A 114 3.37 -15.00 7.10
C ILE A 114 3.39 -15.98 8.27
N THR A 115 3.45 -17.28 7.99
CA THR A 115 3.50 -18.33 9.02
C THR A 115 4.72 -18.16 9.93
N TYR A 116 5.89 -17.86 9.37
CA TYR A 116 7.11 -17.59 10.12
C TYR A 116 6.94 -16.48 11.16
N HIS A 117 6.38 -15.33 10.77
CA HIS A 117 6.17 -14.22 11.71
C HIS A 117 5.05 -14.50 12.72
N VAL A 118 4.03 -15.28 12.36
CA VAL A 118 3.02 -15.75 13.33
C VAL A 118 3.67 -16.65 14.39
N GLU A 119 4.56 -17.56 14.00
CA GLU A 119 5.28 -18.45 14.92
C GLU A 119 6.21 -17.68 15.86
N ILE A 120 6.97 -16.71 15.35
CA ILE A 120 7.83 -15.84 16.18
C ILE A 120 6.98 -15.10 17.21
N TYR A 121 5.88 -14.49 16.78
CA TYR A 121 4.99 -13.77 17.68
C TYR A 121 4.46 -14.69 18.80
N ASN A 122 4.02 -15.90 18.46
CA ASN A 122 3.48 -16.84 19.44
C ASN A 122 4.54 -17.38 20.41
N SER A 123 5.80 -17.46 20.00
CA SER A 123 6.88 -18.03 20.80
C SER A 123 7.65 -17.00 21.64
N GLN A 124 7.88 -15.81 21.09
CA GLN A 124 8.79 -14.80 21.65
C GLN A 124 8.11 -13.44 21.89
N GLY A 125 6.88 -13.25 21.41
CA GLY A 125 6.10 -12.03 21.60
C GLY A 125 6.33 -10.95 20.56
N TYR A 126 5.89 -9.73 20.89
CA TYR A 126 5.79 -8.61 19.95
C TYR A 126 7.15 -8.02 19.55
N GLU A 127 8.01 -7.73 20.52
CA GLU A 127 9.32 -7.10 20.29
C GLU A 127 10.21 -7.97 19.40
N ALA A 128 10.17 -9.29 19.62
CA ALA A 128 10.89 -10.26 18.79
C ALA A 128 10.34 -10.32 17.35
N GLU A 129 9.02 -10.20 17.17
CA GLU A 129 8.42 -10.14 15.84
C GLU A 129 8.87 -8.91 15.08
N ILE A 130 8.87 -7.72 15.70
CA ILE A 130 9.40 -6.49 15.08
C ILE A 130 10.89 -6.60 14.77
N SER A 131 11.68 -7.09 15.73
CA SER A 131 13.13 -7.26 15.58
C SER A 131 13.45 -8.22 14.43
N SER A 132 12.64 -9.26 14.21
CA SER A 132 12.84 -10.23 13.12
C SER A 132 12.86 -9.60 11.72
N TYR A 133 12.13 -8.51 11.48
CA TYR A 133 12.20 -7.80 10.19
C TYR A 133 13.45 -6.93 10.09
N ILE A 134 13.80 -6.22 11.17
CA ILE A 134 14.86 -5.20 11.18
C ILE A 134 16.25 -5.84 11.21
N ASP A 135 16.40 -6.96 11.93
CA ASP A 135 17.63 -7.74 12.02
C ASP A 135 17.79 -8.74 10.85
N SER A 136 16.82 -8.75 9.91
CA SER A 136 16.91 -9.61 8.73
C SER A 136 18.06 -9.18 7.81
N PRO A 137 18.73 -10.14 7.14
CA PRO A 137 19.75 -9.81 6.13
C PRO A 137 19.15 -8.98 4.99
N GLU A 138 17.87 -9.17 4.68
CA GLU A 138 17.17 -8.38 3.66
C GLU A 138 17.15 -6.89 4.01
N TYR A 139 16.86 -6.54 5.27
CA TYR A 139 16.86 -5.15 5.72
C TYR A 139 18.27 -4.55 5.62
N GLN A 140 19.28 -5.29 6.08
CA GLN A 140 20.67 -4.84 6.06
C GLN A 140 21.19 -4.60 4.63
N GLU A 141 20.91 -5.50 3.69
CA GLU A 141 21.34 -5.38 2.30
C GLU A 141 20.62 -4.24 1.56
N SER A 142 19.38 -3.92 1.96
CA SER A 142 18.54 -2.97 1.24
C SER A 142 18.64 -1.53 1.75
N PHE A 143 18.77 -1.36 3.07
CA PHE A 143 18.74 -0.07 3.74
C PHE A 143 20.00 0.18 4.60
N GLY A 144 20.60 -0.87 5.15
CA GLY A 144 21.70 -0.73 6.11
C GLY A 144 21.27 0.03 7.38
N GLU A 145 22.19 0.82 7.95
CA GLU A 145 21.97 1.51 9.23
C GLU A 145 21.38 2.92 9.12
N ASN A 146 21.65 3.60 8.00
CA ASN A 146 21.51 5.05 7.88
C ASN A 146 20.43 5.48 6.88
N ILE A 147 19.82 4.54 6.14
CA ILE A 147 18.79 4.85 5.15
C ILE A 147 17.42 4.57 5.75
N VAL A 148 16.48 5.50 5.59
CA VAL A 148 15.08 5.27 5.96
C VAL A 148 14.48 4.25 4.99
N PRO A 149 13.73 3.24 5.48
CA PRO A 149 13.06 2.29 4.61
C PRO A 149 12.22 2.99 3.54
N TYR A 150 12.24 2.44 2.34
CA TYR A 150 11.49 2.98 1.21
C TYR A 150 10.82 1.84 0.44
N TYR A 151 9.78 2.17 -0.33
CA TYR A 151 9.06 1.18 -1.11
C TYR A 151 9.92 0.65 -2.27
N ARG A 152 10.37 -0.59 -2.14
CA ARG A 152 11.16 -1.32 -3.15
C ARG A 152 10.33 -2.33 -3.96
N GLY A 153 9.12 -2.65 -3.51
CA GLY A 153 8.20 -3.58 -4.20
C GLY A 153 7.72 -3.13 -5.58
N PHE A 154 7.99 -1.90 -6.00
CA PHE A 154 7.66 -1.38 -7.34
C PHE A 154 8.73 -1.63 -8.40
N LYS A 155 9.85 -2.25 -8.03
CA LYS A 155 10.91 -2.63 -8.97
C LYS A 155 11.08 -4.14 -8.93
N SER A 156 11.35 -4.75 -10.08
CA SER A 156 11.76 -6.16 -10.15
C SER A 156 13.14 -6.29 -9.50
N GLN A 157 13.27 -7.21 -8.54
CA GLN A 157 14.52 -7.47 -7.84
C GLN A 157 15.05 -8.85 -8.26
N VAL A 158 16.37 -8.96 -8.38
CA VAL A 158 17.03 -10.22 -8.72
C VAL A 158 16.79 -11.22 -7.59
N GLY A 159 16.38 -12.44 -7.94
CA GLY A 159 16.10 -13.51 -6.98
C GLY A 159 14.74 -13.43 -6.27
N GLN A 160 13.93 -12.41 -6.54
CA GLN A 160 12.60 -12.23 -5.93
C GLN A 160 11.47 -12.60 -6.91
N LYS A 161 10.33 -13.04 -6.37
CA LYS A 161 9.13 -13.36 -7.16
C LYS A 161 8.47 -12.09 -7.70
N ASN A 162 8.16 -12.08 -8.99
CA ASN A 162 7.42 -10.98 -9.61
C ASN A 162 5.98 -10.82 -9.08
N VAL A 163 5.44 -11.82 -8.40
CA VAL A 163 4.11 -11.77 -7.79
C VAL A 163 4.01 -10.64 -6.75
N GLY A 164 5.09 -10.37 -6.01
CA GLY A 164 5.17 -9.29 -5.02
C GLY A 164 4.92 -7.90 -5.62
N TYR A 165 5.33 -7.67 -6.88
CA TYR A 165 5.07 -6.41 -7.59
C TYR A 165 3.57 -6.12 -7.70
N SER A 166 2.79 -7.11 -8.12
CA SER A 166 1.34 -6.96 -8.29
C SER A 166 0.61 -6.76 -6.95
N ARG A 167 1.04 -7.47 -5.91
CA ARG A 167 0.51 -7.39 -4.54
C ARG A 167 0.82 -6.05 -3.88
N MET A 168 1.96 -5.45 -4.20
CA MET A 168 2.33 -4.14 -3.65
C MET A 168 1.30 -3.06 -3.99
N PHE A 169 0.69 -3.10 -5.19
CA PHE A 169 -0.39 -2.17 -5.58
C PHE A 169 -1.72 -2.42 -4.84
N GLN A 170 -1.89 -3.57 -4.19
CA GLN A 170 -3.03 -3.76 -3.29
C GLN A 170 -2.78 -3.11 -1.93
N LEU A 171 -1.55 -3.14 -1.43
CA LEU A 171 -1.17 -2.54 -0.15
C LEU A 171 -0.97 -1.02 -0.24
N TYR A 172 -0.41 -0.52 -1.35
CA TYR A 172 -0.17 0.89 -1.59
C TYR A 172 -1.17 1.46 -2.60
N ARG A 173 -1.94 2.47 -2.19
CA ARG A 173 -2.97 3.12 -3.02
C ARG A 173 -2.68 4.61 -3.23
N GLY A 174 -1.42 4.93 -3.50
CA GLY A 174 -0.96 6.29 -3.82
C GLY A 174 -0.54 7.14 -2.64
N TYR A 175 0.08 8.28 -2.95
CA TYR A 175 0.80 9.12 -1.98
C TYR A 175 -0.08 9.83 -0.95
N ALA A 176 -1.34 10.10 -1.31
CA ALA A 176 -2.33 10.71 -0.42
C ALA A 176 -3.12 9.67 0.40
N SER A 177 -2.88 8.37 0.18
CA SER A 177 -3.52 7.32 0.97
C SER A 177 -2.76 7.11 2.28
N SER A 178 -3.50 6.71 3.32
CA SER A 178 -2.92 6.18 4.55
C SER A 178 -3.39 4.75 4.77
N ASP A 179 -2.63 3.97 5.53
CA ASP A 179 -2.97 2.56 5.78
C ASP A 179 -4.23 2.37 6.64
N ARG A 180 -4.64 3.42 7.36
CA ARG A 180 -5.83 3.45 8.21
C ARG A 180 -7.08 4.02 7.52
N ALA A 181 -6.92 4.92 6.54
CA ALA A 181 -8.05 5.57 5.87
C ALA A 181 -9.12 4.60 5.30
N PRO A 182 -8.75 3.43 4.74
CA PRO A 182 -9.73 2.49 4.19
C PRO A 182 -10.58 1.75 5.24
N GLY A 183 -10.21 1.82 6.54
CA GLY A 183 -10.92 1.12 7.63
C GLY A 183 -10.89 -0.41 7.54
N GLN A 184 -10.06 -0.99 6.66
CA GLN A 184 -9.96 -2.43 6.43
C GLN A 184 -9.04 -3.07 7.47
N LYS A 185 -9.66 -3.81 8.41
CA LYS A 185 -8.96 -4.50 9.50
C LYS A 185 -8.45 -5.89 9.14
N GLN A 186 -8.94 -6.46 8.03
CA GLN A 186 -8.54 -7.77 7.52
C GLN A 186 -7.39 -7.63 6.50
N GLY A 187 -6.65 -8.72 6.30
CA GLY A 187 -5.56 -8.78 5.32
C GLY A 187 -6.08 -8.57 3.91
N ARG A 188 -5.37 -7.76 3.12
CA ARG A 188 -5.73 -7.50 1.72
C ARG A 188 -5.27 -8.63 0.80
N LEU A 189 -4.19 -9.29 1.18
CA LEU A 189 -3.49 -10.28 0.36
C LEU A 189 -3.73 -11.70 0.85
N THR A 190 -4.54 -11.92 1.89
CA THR A 190 -4.72 -13.24 2.52
C THR A 190 -4.98 -14.35 1.51
N TRP A 191 -5.95 -14.18 0.60
CA TRP A 191 -6.26 -15.19 -0.42
C TRP A 191 -5.21 -15.30 -1.51
N GLU A 192 -4.57 -14.19 -1.87
CA GLU A 192 -3.58 -14.14 -2.94
C GLU A 192 -2.29 -14.80 -2.50
N VAL A 193 -1.88 -14.59 -1.25
CA VAL A 193 -0.73 -15.23 -0.64
C VAL A 193 -1.00 -16.72 -0.41
N ALA A 194 -2.13 -17.08 0.20
CA ALA A 194 -2.48 -18.48 0.47
C ALA A 194 -2.60 -19.34 -0.80
N LYS A 195 -3.09 -18.76 -1.90
CA LYS A 195 -3.19 -19.46 -3.20
C LYS A 195 -1.98 -19.25 -4.11
N ASN A 196 -0.98 -18.50 -3.64
CA ASN A 196 0.15 -18.03 -4.44
C ASN A 196 -0.27 -17.45 -5.81
N LEU A 197 -1.32 -16.62 -5.80
CA LEU A 197 -1.83 -15.93 -6.99
C LEU A 197 -1.30 -14.49 -7.06
N ALA A 198 -1.20 -14.00 -8.29
CA ALA A 198 -0.94 -12.59 -8.58
C ALA A 198 -2.21 -11.76 -8.47
N SER A 199 -2.07 -10.53 -7.96
CA SER A 199 -3.17 -9.59 -7.82
C SER A 199 -3.39 -8.82 -9.12
N PRO A 200 -4.63 -8.52 -9.51
CA PRO A 200 -4.86 -7.55 -10.58
C PRO A 200 -4.41 -6.15 -10.14
N ILE A 201 -3.67 -5.43 -10.98
CA ILE A 201 -3.23 -4.05 -10.68
C ILE A 201 -4.35 -3.08 -11.08
N TYR A 202 -4.78 -2.25 -10.13
CA TYR A 202 -5.76 -1.19 -10.35
C TYR A 202 -5.11 0.19 -10.23
N PRO A 203 -5.54 1.17 -11.04
CA PRO A 203 -5.15 2.57 -10.85
C PRO A 203 -5.62 3.09 -9.48
N VAL A 204 -4.94 4.11 -8.96
CA VAL A 204 -5.21 4.69 -7.63
C VAL A 204 -6.50 5.52 -7.61
N SER A 205 -6.84 6.18 -8.71
CA SER A 205 -8.07 6.99 -8.81
C SER A 205 -9.25 6.16 -9.31
N THR A 206 -10.39 6.27 -8.63
CA THR A 206 -11.74 5.97 -9.17
C THR A 206 -12.18 7.02 -10.21
N GLY A 207 -11.40 8.10 -10.36
CA GLY A 207 -11.26 8.78 -11.63
C GLY A 207 -10.71 7.77 -12.63
N ALA A 208 -11.66 7.17 -13.36
CA ALA A 208 -11.49 6.35 -14.53
C ALA A 208 -10.10 6.40 -15.17
N LEU A 209 -9.59 5.24 -15.55
CA LEU A 209 -8.61 5.15 -16.63
C LEU A 209 -9.18 5.78 -17.90
N THR A 210 -8.94 7.07 -18.10
CA THR A 210 -8.92 7.69 -19.43
C THR A 210 -7.58 7.40 -20.11
N GLY A 211 -7.02 6.18 -19.96
CA GLY A 211 -5.65 5.90 -20.40
C GLY A 211 -5.34 4.47 -20.85
N THR A 212 -6.24 3.51 -20.66
CA THR A 212 -6.17 2.18 -21.29
C THR A 212 -7.54 1.65 -21.74
N SER A 213 -8.65 2.26 -21.29
CA SER A 213 -9.97 2.08 -21.88
C SER A 213 -10.43 3.28 -22.70
N THR A 214 -9.53 4.19 -23.05
CA THR A 214 -9.78 5.09 -24.18
C THR A 214 -9.68 4.23 -25.42
N GLY A 215 -10.80 4.04 -26.12
CA GLY A 215 -10.74 3.59 -27.51
C GLY A 215 -9.82 4.52 -28.30
N ASN A 216 -9.56 4.23 -29.56
CA ASN A 216 -8.72 5.05 -30.43
C ASN A 216 -9.14 6.54 -30.46
N ARG A 217 -10.36 6.84 -30.02
CA ARG A 217 -10.96 8.19 -29.93
C ARG A 217 -10.81 8.92 -28.59
N GLY A 218 -10.18 8.36 -27.56
CA GLY A 218 -9.92 9.11 -26.30
C GLY A 218 -11.12 9.34 -25.37
N GLU A 219 -12.36 9.17 -25.85
CA GLU A 219 -13.56 9.46 -25.06
C GLU A 219 -14.02 8.25 -24.23
N THR A 220 -14.21 8.46 -22.93
CA THR A 220 -14.81 7.48 -22.02
C THR A 220 -16.13 8.01 -21.47
N TYR A 221 -17.10 7.10 -21.30
CA TYR A 221 -18.40 7.45 -20.76
C TYR A 221 -18.63 6.69 -19.46
N ARG A 222 -19.07 7.41 -18.43
CA ARG A 222 -19.53 6.84 -17.17
C ARG A 222 -21.01 6.53 -17.28
N ILE A 223 -21.34 5.26 -17.12
CA ILE A 223 -22.69 4.73 -17.11
C ILE A 223 -23.05 4.42 -15.67
N ARG A 224 -24.00 5.18 -15.11
CA ARG A 224 -24.64 4.83 -13.84
C ARG A 224 -25.84 3.95 -14.13
N LEU A 225 -25.90 2.79 -13.49
CA LEU A 225 -26.94 1.80 -13.73
C LEU A 225 -27.53 1.26 -12.43
N LEU A 226 -28.80 0.88 -12.51
CA LEU A 226 -29.51 0.13 -11.51
C LEU A 226 -29.41 -1.36 -11.89
N GLN A 227 -28.74 -2.14 -11.06
CA GLN A 227 -28.52 -3.56 -11.33
C GLN A 227 -29.84 -4.34 -11.28
N ALA A 228 -30.02 -5.23 -12.24
CA ALA A 228 -31.12 -6.18 -12.24
C ALA A 228 -31.03 -7.13 -11.03
N ALA A 229 -32.17 -7.65 -10.60
CA ALA A 229 -32.19 -8.71 -9.60
C ALA A 229 -31.41 -9.93 -10.10
N SER A 230 -30.54 -10.50 -9.26
CA SER A 230 -29.89 -11.77 -9.58
C SER A 230 -30.94 -12.88 -9.60
N PRO A 231 -31.01 -13.71 -10.65
CA PRO A 231 -31.97 -14.81 -10.72
C PRO A 231 -31.74 -15.86 -9.61
N ASN A 232 -30.54 -15.90 -9.03
CA ASN A 232 -30.15 -16.86 -7.99
C ASN A 232 -30.24 -16.30 -6.56
N SER A 233 -30.87 -15.14 -6.32
CA SER A 233 -31.07 -14.64 -4.96
C SER A 233 -32.51 -14.19 -4.71
N ALA A 234 -33.12 -14.72 -3.65
CA ALA A 234 -34.46 -14.34 -3.20
C ALA A 234 -34.57 -12.88 -2.72
N VAL A 235 -33.43 -12.22 -2.44
CA VAL A 235 -33.37 -10.82 -2.02
C VAL A 235 -33.07 -9.93 -3.23
N VAL A 236 -34.02 -9.06 -3.59
CA VAL A 236 -33.82 -8.05 -4.63
C VAL A 236 -32.88 -6.96 -4.11
N ARG A 237 -31.56 -7.17 -4.24
CA ARG A 237 -30.57 -6.14 -3.93
C ARG A 237 -30.48 -5.18 -5.12
N ARG A 238 -31.24 -4.07 -5.08
CA ARG A 238 -31.14 -2.98 -6.07
C ARG A 238 -29.87 -2.17 -5.78
N GLY A 239 -28.72 -2.65 -6.27
CA GLY A 239 -27.45 -1.93 -6.21
C GLY A 239 -27.35 -0.91 -7.34
N THR A 240 -26.98 0.33 -7.04
CA THR A 240 -26.46 1.26 -8.04
C THR A 240 -25.01 0.90 -8.32
N ALA A 241 -24.67 0.71 -9.59
CA ALA A 241 -23.30 0.49 -10.02
C ALA A 241 -22.88 1.55 -11.03
N GLU A 242 -21.58 1.83 -11.08
CA GLU A 242 -20.98 2.74 -12.06
C GLU A 242 -19.98 1.95 -12.89
N ILE A 243 -20.12 2.02 -14.22
CA ILE A 243 -19.22 1.35 -15.17
C ILE A 243 -18.68 2.41 -16.13
N LEU A 244 -17.39 2.30 -16.44
CA LEU A 244 -16.72 3.13 -17.43
C LEU A 244 -16.54 2.33 -18.71
N VAL A 245 -16.94 2.92 -19.83
CA VAL A 245 -16.91 2.25 -21.13
C VAL A 245 -16.31 3.19 -22.17
N PRO A 246 -15.35 2.73 -23.00
CA PRO A 246 -14.93 3.49 -24.18
C PRO A 246 -16.10 3.78 -25.10
N TYR A 247 -16.05 4.91 -25.83
CA TYR A 247 -17.06 5.20 -26.86
C TYR A 247 -17.31 4.01 -27.83
N GLU A 248 -16.25 3.32 -28.25
CA GLU A 248 -16.32 2.18 -29.18
C GLU A 248 -17.13 0.99 -28.65
N GLN A 249 -17.11 0.80 -27.32
CA GLN A 249 -17.81 -0.31 -26.67
C GLN A 249 -19.12 0.13 -26.00
N LEU A 250 -19.47 1.42 -26.07
CA LEU A 250 -20.64 1.97 -25.40
C LEU A 250 -21.92 1.29 -25.89
N SER A 251 -22.09 1.19 -27.21
CA SER A 251 -23.28 0.58 -27.82
C SER A 251 -23.41 -0.91 -27.45
N SER A 252 -22.34 -1.69 -27.61
CA SER A 252 -22.35 -3.12 -27.28
C SER A 252 -22.59 -3.36 -25.80
N LYS A 253 -22.04 -2.50 -24.93
CA LYS A 253 -22.25 -2.58 -23.48
C LYS A 253 -23.68 -2.21 -23.07
N LEU A 254 -24.27 -1.16 -23.65
CA LEU A 254 -25.66 -0.80 -23.41
C LEU A 254 -26.61 -1.93 -23.82
N GLN A 255 -26.38 -2.56 -24.98
CA GLN A 255 -27.17 -3.72 -25.41
C GLN A 255 -27.01 -4.90 -24.43
N GLN A 256 -25.78 -5.16 -23.97
CA GLN A 256 -25.52 -6.22 -22.97
C GLN A 256 -26.23 -5.93 -21.64
N LEU A 257 -26.21 -4.69 -21.17
CA LEU A 257 -26.87 -4.27 -19.93
C LEU A 257 -28.39 -4.38 -20.02
N ASN A 258 -28.96 -4.03 -21.18
CA ASN A 258 -30.39 -4.17 -21.44
C ASN A 258 -30.82 -5.66 -21.46
N ARG A 259 -30.04 -6.54 -22.10
CA ARG A 259 -30.29 -8.00 -22.06
C ARG A 259 -30.21 -8.58 -20.66
N LYS A 260 -29.36 -8.02 -19.79
CA LYS A 260 -29.26 -8.38 -18.37
C LYS A 260 -30.37 -7.77 -17.50
N GLY A 261 -31.28 -6.98 -18.07
CA GLY A 261 -32.36 -6.31 -17.34
C GLY A 261 -31.92 -5.12 -16.47
N SER A 262 -30.69 -4.61 -16.64
CA SER A 262 -30.19 -3.47 -15.86
C SER A 262 -30.69 -2.16 -16.46
N LYS A 263 -31.18 -1.23 -15.63
CA LYS A 263 -31.71 0.05 -16.09
C LYS A 263 -30.63 1.13 -16.02
N VAL A 264 -30.37 1.83 -17.12
CA VAL A 264 -29.41 2.94 -17.15
C VAL A 264 -30.06 4.19 -16.55
N ILE A 265 -29.33 4.86 -15.65
CA ILE A 265 -29.77 6.06 -14.93
C ILE A 265 -29.20 7.32 -15.60
N SER A 266 -27.89 7.34 -15.85
CA SER A 266 -27.23 8.47 -16.48
C SER A 266 -26.00 8.02 -17.25
N ILE A 267 -25.69 8.75 -18.34
CA ILE A 267 -24.47 8.59 -19.12
C ILE A 267 -23.80 9.97 -19.15
N THR A 268 -22.60 10.06 -18.60
CA THR A 268 -21.82 11.31 -18.58
C THR A 268 -20.46 11.09 -19.22
N PRO A 269 -20.02 11.95 -20.16
CA PRO A 269 -18.65 11.91 -20.64
C PRO A 269 -17.69 12.19 -19.47
N VAL A 270 -16.55 11.49 -19.46
CA VAL A 270 -15.46 11.63 -18.48
C VAL A 270 -14.17 11.96 -19.21
#